data_AF-A0A1H3M4P1-F1
#
_entry.id   AF-A0A1H3M4P1-F1
#
_cell.length_a   1.000
_cell.length_b   1.000
_cell.length_c   1.000
_cell.angle_alpha   90.00
_cell.angle_beta   90.00
_cell.angle_gamma   90.00
#
_symmetry.space_group_name_H-M   'P 1'
#
loop_
_entity.id
_entity.type
_entity.pdbx_description
1 polymer ?
#
loop_
_entity_poly.entity_id
_entity_poly.type
_entity_poly.pdbx_seq_one_letter_code
_entity_poly.pdbx_strand_id
1 'polypeptide(L)'
;MRIEFDDLGWDDAQRAVTADGPVTGEVAEHDGNGKTVALISYQGGFKHGREQRYFPDGTLRYQGEWTHGRGVGVHQAWYASGQLKEERHYSETGRLIQVRRWAEDGTAIGRQRPRPSP
;
A
#
# COMPACT_ATOMS: atom_id res chain seq x y z
N MET A 1 16.10 0.03 -11.56
CA MET A 1 16.10 1.49 -11.37
C MET A 1 15.09 1.78 -10.28
N ARG A 2 15.52 2.40 -9.18
CA ARG A 2 14.64 2.82 -8.08
C ARG A 2 14.45 4.32 -8.24
N ILE A 3 13.20 4.76 -8.21
CA ILE A 3 12.80 6.16 -8.41
C ILE A 3 12.45 6.74 -7.04
N GLU A 4 12.86 7.97 -6.76
CA GLU A 4 12.52 8.61 -5.49
C GLU A 4 11.12 9.23 -5.58
N PHE A 5 10.34 9.13 -4.50
CA PHE A 5 8.98 9.66 -4.47
C PHE A 5 8.98 11.19 -4.70
N ASP A 6 10.00 11.90 -4.24
CA ASP A 6 10.15 13.34 -4.41
C ASP A 6 10.40 13.76 -5.87
N ASP A 7 10.85 12.84 -6.74
CA ASP A 7 11.04 13.08 -8.17
C ASP A 7 9.74 12.89 -8.98
N LEU A 8 8.64 12.50 -8.32
CA LEU A 8 7.37 12.21 -8.98
C LEU A 8 6.51 13.46 -9.16
N GLY A 9 6.03 13.64 -10.38
CA GLY A 9 4.87 14.46 -10.70
C GLY A 9 3.59 13.64 -10.74
N TRP A 10 2.46 14.33 -10.80
CA TRP A 10 1.13 13.76 -11.00
C TRP A 10 0.48 14.40 -12.22
N ASP A 11 0.02 13.60 -13.18
CA ASP A 11 -0.74 14.12 -14.32
C ASP A 11 -2.22 14.34 -13.97
N ASP A 12 -2.99 14.93 -14.90
CA ASP A 12 -4.44 15.14 -14.75
C ASP A 12 -5.22 13.85 -14.44
N ALA A 13 -4.70 12.68 -14.84
CA ALA A 13 -5.28 11.38 -14.52
C ALA A 13 -4.78 10.76 -13.19
N GLN A 14 -4.09 11.53 -12.34
CA GLN A 14 -3.50 11.09 -11.06
C GLN A 14 -2.49 9.93 -11.21
N ARG A 15 -1.77 9.84 -12.32
CA ARG A 15 -0.69 8.87 -12.50
C ARG A 15 0.63 9.49 -12.09
N ALA A 16 1.49 8.66 -11.51
CA ALA A 16 2.87 9.04 -11.24
C ALA A 16 3.63 9.19 -12.56
N VAL A 17 4.24 10.35 -12.76
CA VAL A 17 5.04 10.69 -13.96
C VAL A 17 6.40 11.25 -13.58
N THR A 18 7.40 11.00 -14.40
CA THR A 18 8.71 11.70 -14.38
C THR A 18 8.85 12.55 -15.65
N ALA A 19 10.00 13.22 -15.83
CA ALA A 19 10.31 13.94 -17.06
C ALA A 19 10.23 13.05 -18.32
N ASP A 20 10.43 11.73 -18.17
CA ASP A 20 10.38 10.74 -19.25
C ASP A 20 8.99 10.14 -19.47
N GLY A 21 7.97 10.54 -18.69
CA GLY A 21 6.59 10.08 -18.81
C GLY A 21 6.14 9.17 -17.67
N PRO A 22 5.13 8.30 -17.88
CA PRO A 22 4.53 7.50 -16.81
C PRO A 22 5.51 6.52 -16.17
N VAL A 23 5.54 6.52 -14.84
CA VAL A 23 6.47 5.72 -14.05
C VAL A 23 6.18 4.23 -14.22
N THR A 24 7.23 3.46 -14.49
CA THR A 24 7.20 1.99 -14.43
C THR A 24 8.41 1.50 -13.66
N GLY A 25 8.20 0.89 -12.51
CA GLY A 25 9.27 0.47 -11.60
C GLY A 25 8.90 0.62 -10.12
N GLU A 26 9.89 0.41 -9.26
CA GLU A 26 9.76 0.61 -7.82
C GLU A 26 10.11 2.05 -7.45
N VAL A 27 9.22 2.69 -6.73
CA VAL A 27 9.39 4.02 -6.12
C VAL A 27 9.66 3.85 -4.64
N ALA A 28 10.68 4.54 -4.13
CA ALA A 28 11.00 4.60 -2.71
C ALA A 28 10.67 5.98 -2.14
N GLU A 29 10.04 6.00 -0.97
CA GLU A 29 9.81 7.21 -0.18
C GLU A 29 10.74 7.15 1.04
N HIS A 30 11.42 8.25 1.33
CA HIS A 30 12.35 8.37 2.44
C HIS A 30 11.85 9.45 3.42
N ASP A 31 12.13 9.28 4.71
CA ASP A 31 11.90 10.33 5.69
C ASP A 31 12.98 11.42 5.63
N GLY A 32 12.83 12.48 6.43
CA GLY A 32 13.81 13.58 6.49
C GLY A 32 15.21 13.18 6.96
N ASN A 33 15.40 11.95 7.46
CA ASN A 33 16.70 11.40 7.83
C ASN A 33 17.26 10.45 6.74
N GLY A 34 16.58 10.31 5.60
CA GLY A 34 16.97 9.43 4.52
C GLY A 34 16.64 7.95 4.74
N LYS A 35 15.78 7.61 5.72
CA LYS A 35 15.34 6.22 5.94
C LYS A 35 14.14 5.90 5.05
N THR A 36 14.18 4.79 4.32
CA THR A 36 13.05 4.34 3.50
C THR A 36 11.82 4.04 4.36
N VAL A 37 10.74 4.79 4.13
CA VAL A 37 9.44 4.65 4.81
C VAL A 37 8.39 4.01 3.92
N ALA A 38 8.57 3.98 2.60
CA ALA A 38 7.71 3.23 1.68
C ALA A 38 8.45 2.72 0.45
N LEU A 39 7.98 1.59 -0.07
CA LEU A 39 8.35 1.03 -1.37
C LEU A 39 7.07 0.70 -2.12
N ILE A 40 6.89 1.29 -3.30
CA ILE A 40 5.65 1.19 -4.08
C ILE A 40 5.99 0.83 -5.52
N SER A 41 5.43 -0.25 -6.02
CA SER A 41 5.57 -0.62 -7.43
C SER A 41 4.54 0.10 -8.30
N TYR A 42 4.99 0.61 -9.43
CA TYR A 42 4.19 1.32 -10.44
C TYR A 42 4.36 0.68 -11.82
N GLN A 43 3.30 0.75 -12.62
CA GLN A 43 3.29 0.38 -14.04
C GLN A 43 2.40 1.37 -14.81
N GLY A 44 2.96 2.00 -15.84
CA GLY A 44 2.22 3.00 -16.63
C GLY A 44 1.70 4.18 -15.79
N GLY A 45 2.41 4.51 -14.71
CA GLY A 45 2.07 5.54 -13.74
C GLY A 45 0.99 5.17 -12.72
N PHE A 46 0.43 3.96 -12.79
CA PHE A 46 -0.50 3.44 -11.77
C PHE A 46 0.20 2.52 -10.79
N LYS A 47 -0.22 2.48 -9.52
CA LYS A 47 0.27 1.46 -8.58
C LYS A 47 -0.02 0.06 -9.14
N HIS A 48 1.01 -0.76 -9.27
CA HIS A 48 0.91 -2.11 -9.80
C HIS A 48 2.02 -2.97 -9.20
N GLY A 49 1.64 -4.06 -8.53
CA GLY A 49 2.53 -4.90 -7.74
C GLY A 49 2.46 -4.56 -6.25
N ARG A 50 3.56 -4.81 -5.54
CA ARG A 50 3.62 -4.73 -4.08
C ARG A 50 3.81 -3.29 -3.60
N GLU A 51 3.10 -2.92 -2.54
CA GLU A 51 3.34 -1.74 -1.73
C GLU A 51 3.76 -2.20 -0.33
N GLN A 52 4.81 -1.60 0.22
CA GLN A 52 5.27 -1.79 1.58
C GLN A 52 5.51 -0.44 2.22
N ARG A 53 5.16 -0.30 3.49
CA ARG A 53 5.47 0.88 4.29
C ARG A 53 6.05 0.44 5.61
N TYR A 54 6.95 1.26 6.14
CA TYR A 54 7.71 0.94 7.34
C TYR A 54 7.49 2.00 8.41
N PHE A 55 7.62 1.60 9.67
CA PHE A 55 7.72 2.52 10.79
C PHE A 55 9.12 3.15 10.84
N PRO A 56 9.31 4.24 11.61
CA PRO A 56 10.61 4.87 11.78
C PRO A 56 11.70 3.94 12.35
N ASP A 57 11.32 2.85 13.02
CA ASP A 57 12.24 1.80 13.51
C ASP A 57 12.62 0.79 12.40
N GLY A 58 11.93 0.78 11.27
CA GLY A 58 12.14 -0.12 10.12
C GLY A 58 11.23 -1.35 10.12
N THR A 59 10.37 -1.49 11.12
CA THR A 59 9.37 -2.57 11.16
C THR A 59 8.29 -2.34 10.12
N LEU A 60 7.71 -3.42 9.60
CA LEU A 60 6.68 -3.33 8.56
C LEU A 60 5.40 -2.74 9.15
N ARG A 61 4.99 -1.59 8.63
CA ARG A 61 3.76 -0.87 9.02
C ARG A 61 2.57 -1.31 8.20
N TYR A 62 2.80 -1.55 6.90
CA TYR A 62 1.75 -1.91 5.97
C TYR A 62 2.32 -2.64 4.77
N GLN A 63 1.53 -3.55 4.21
CA GLN A 63 1.82 -4.25 2.97
C GLN A 63 0.52 -4.55 2.23
N GLY A 64 0.55 -4.44 0.91
CA GLY A 64 -0.56 -4.85 0.07
C GLY A 64 -0.14 -4.99 -1.39
N GLU A 65 -1.07 -5.46 -2.21
CA GLU A 65 -0.87 -5.65 -3.64
C GLU A 65 -1.82 -4.76 -4.42
N TRP A 66 -1.35 -4.24 -5.54
CA TRP A 66 -2.10 -3.32 -6.38
C TRP A 66 -2.09 -3.80 -7.81
N THR A 67 -3.20 -3.60 -8.52
CA THR A 67 -3.30 -3.84 -9.96
C THR A 67 -3.97 -2.62 -10.58
N HIS A 68 -3.24 -1.89 -11.43
CA HIS A 68 -3.74 -0.70 -12.14
C HIS A 68 -4.42 0.31 -11.19
N GLY A 69 -3.78 0.60 -10.06
CA GLY A 69 -4.27 1.55 -9.05
C GLY A 69 -5.35 1.01 -8.11
N ARG A 70 -5.76 -0.26 -8.26
CA ARG A 70 -6.76 -0.90 -7.39
C ARG A 70 -6.10 -1.89 -6.44
N GLY A 71 -6.46 -1.86 -5.16
CA GLY A 71 -5.96 -2.84 -4.19
C GLY A 71 -6.52 -4.22 -4.48
N VAL A 72 -5.67 -5.23 -4.56
CA VAL A 72 -6.03 -6.63 -4.83
C VAL A 72 -5.38 -7.54 -3.79
N GLY A 73 -5.90 -8.75 -3.65
CA GLY A 73 -5.31 -9.72 -2.72
C GLY A 73 -5.47 -9.29 -1.27
N VAL A 74 -4.41 -9.46 -0.46
CA VAL A 74 -4.46 -9.21 0.98
C VAL A 74 -3.62 -8.00 1.34
N HIS A 75 -4.26 -7.02 1.98
CA HIS A 75 -3.62 -5.85 2.54
C HIS A 75 -3.57 -5.99 4.05
N GLN A 76 -2.38 -5.89 4.62
CA GLN A 76 -2.15 -6.01 6.05
C GLN A 76 -1.50 -4.74 6.58
N ALA A 77 -1.93 -4.34 7.77
CA ALA A 77 -1.34 -3.24 8.53
C ALA A 77 -1.00 -3.75 9.93
N TRP A 78 0.11 -3.28 10.49
CA TRP A 78 0.61 -3.68 11.80
C TRP A 78 0.74 -2.49 12.73
N TYR A 79 0.70 -2.74 14.04
CA TYR A 79 1.13 -1.81 15.07
C TYR A 79 2.67 -1.74 15.11
N ALA A 80 3.22 -0.70 15.75
CA ALA A 80 4.67 -0.58 15.95
C ALA A 80 5.25 -1.75 16.79
N SER A 81 4.40 -2.42 17.58
CA SER A 81 4.74 -3.65 18.29
C SER A 81 4.95 -4.87 17.37
N GLY A 82 4.65 -4.75 16.07
CA GLY A 82 4.66 -5.85 15.10
C GLY A 82 3.39 -6.69 15.09
N GLN A 83 2.41 -6.39 15.95
CA GLN A 83 1.13 -7.10 15.97
C GLN A 83 0.24 -6.66 14.82
N LEU A 84 -0.49 -7.61 14.23
CA LEU A 84 -1.41 -7.32 13.14
C LEU A 84 -2.53 -6.41 13.66
N LYS A 85 -2.76 -5.29 12.97
CA LYS A 85 -3.77 -4.29 13.30
C LYS A 85 -5.01 -4.46 12.45
N GLU A 86 -4.82 -4.63 11.15
CA GLU A 86 -5.90 -4.73 10.18
C GLU A 86 -5.48 -5.61 9.01
N GLU A 87 -6.42 -6.40 8.52
CA GLU A 87 -6.27 -7.23 7.33
C GLU A 87 -7.50 -7.03 6.46
N ARG A 88 -7.28 -6.59 5.22
CA ARG A 88 -8.32 -6.37 4.22
C ARG A 88 -8.08 -7.31 3.05
N HIS A 89 -9.12 -8.02 2.65
CA HIS A 89 -9.10 -8.92 1.51
C HIS A 89 -9.85 -8.24 0.37
N TYR A 90 -9.23 -8.14 -0.79
CA TYR A 90 -9.79 -7.57 -2.00
C TYR A 90 -9.89 -8.63 -3.10
N SER A 91 -10.91 -8.52 -3.93
CA SER A 91 -11.00 -9.29 -5.18
C SER A 91 -10.02 -8.77 -6.22
N GLU A 92 -9.80 -9.54 -7.28
CA GLU A 92 -9.04 -9.14 -8.46
C GLU A 92 -9.62 -7.88 -9.15
N THR A 93 -10.90 -7.58 -8.90
CA THR A 93 -11.58 -6.38 -9.43
C THR A 93 -11.40 -5.13 -8.55
N GLY A 94 -10.75 -5.26 -7.39
CA GLY A 94 -10.55 -4.18 -6.42
C GLY A 94 -11.67 -4.03 -5.38
N ARG A 95 -12.62 -4.98 -5.35
CA ARG A 95 -13.73 -4.94 -4.38
C ARG A 95 -13.27 -5.53 -3.07
N LEU A 96 -13.48 -4.81 -1.98
CA LEU A 96 -13.28 -5.34 -0.64
C LEU A 96 -14.22 -6.54 -0.38
N ILE A 97 -13.65 -7.67 0.02
CA ILE A 97 -14.34 -8.93 0.33
C ILE A 97 -14.47 -9.11 1.85
N GLN A 98 -13.46 -8.69 2.60
CA GLN A 98 -13.44 -8.91 4.05
C GLN A 98 -12.49 -7.92 4.72
N VAL A 99 -12.86 -7.48 5.92
CA VAL A 99 -11.97 -6.74 6.82
C VAL A 99 -11.92 -7.47 8.16
N ARG A 100 -10.72 -7.62 8.68
CA ARG A 100 -10.47 -8.09 10.04
C ARG A 100 -9.64 -7.04 10.76
N ARG A 101 -9.98 -6.77 12.02
CA ARG A 101 -9.28 -5.81 12.87
C ARG A 101 -8.92 -6.46 14.18
N TRP A 102 -7.77 -6.08 14.69
CA TRP A 102 -7.24 -6.53 15.97
C TRP A 102 -6.74 -5.31 16.76
N ALA A 103 -6.85 -5.43 18.07
CA ALA A 103 -6.26 -4.51 19.03
C ALA A 103 -4.77 -4.83 19.19
N GLU A 104 -4.05 -3.90 19.82
CA GLU A 104 -2.60 -4.03 20.03
C GLU A 104 -2.24 -5.12 21.07
N ASP A 105 -3.21 -5.67 21.78
CA ASP A 105 -3.06 -6.83 22.66
C ASP A 105 -3.31 -8.17 21.92
N GLY A 106 -3.60 -8.12 20.61
CA GLY A 106 -3.95 -9.27 19.78
C GLY A 106 -5.43 -9.65 19.82
N THR A 107 -6.25 -8.95 20.61
CA THR A 107 -7.70 -9.19 20.69
C THR A 107 -8.35 -8.85 19.35
N ALA A 108 -9.07 -9.81 18.75
CA ALA A 108 -9.83 -9.56 17.54
C ALA A 108 -10.99 -8.59 17.85
N ILE A 109 -10.89 -7.34 17.38
CA ILE A 109 -11.92 -6.31 17.56
C ILE A 109 -13.16 -6.63 16.72
N GLY A 110 -12.95 -7.20 15.54
CA GLY A 110 -14.08 -7.59 14.70
C GLY A 110 -13.71 -8.11 13.32
N ARG A 111 -14.66 -8.81 12.72
CA ARG A 111 -14.63 -9.23 11.32
C ARG A 111 -15.85 -8.64 10.62
N GLN A 112 -15.62 -7.78 9.65
CA GLN A 112 -16.68 -7.19 8.85
C GLN A 112 -16.60 -7.75 7.42
N ARG A 113 -17.70 -8.33 6.95
CA ARG A 113 -17.90 -8.54 5.52
C ARG A 113 -18.64 -7.32 4.97
N PRO A 114 -18.10 -6.62 3.96
CA PRO A 114 -18.86 -5.58 3.29
C PRO A 114 -20.13 -6.21 2.73
N ARG A 115 -21.26 -5.54 2.95
CA ARG A 115 -22.56 -6.01 2.47
C ARG A 115 -22.48 -6.19 0.95
N PRO A 116 -23.04 -7.26 0.37
CA PRO A 116 -23.20 -7.30 -1.07
C PRO A 116 -24.04 -6.09 -1.50
N SER A 117 -23.55 -5.33 -2.47
CA SER A 117 -24.40 -4.38 -3.19
C SER A 117 -25.56 -5.17 -3.82
N PRO A 118 -26.81 -4.68 -3.72
CA PRO A 118 -27.97 -5.31 -4.34
C PRO A 118 -27.88 -5.35 -5.87
#